data_AF-L0K3T0-F1
#
_entry.id   AF-L0K3T0-F1
#
_cell.length_a   1.000
_cell.length_b   1.000
_cell.length_c   1.000
_cell.angle_alpha   90.00
_cell.angle_beta   90.00
_cell.angle_gamma   90.00
#
_symmetry.space_group_name_H-M   'P 1'
#
loop_
_entity.id
_entity.type
_entity.pdbx_description
1 polymer ?
#
loop_
_entity_poly.entity_id
_entity_poly.type
_entity_poly.pdbx_seq_one_letter_code
_entity_poly.pdbx_strand_id
1 'polypeptide(L)'
;MKNTIANLSEKASFVGGLGAELITDKLTGDALESEETTKESIVIVGGELFNKGAQAMTFTVVDQLSRRFPEKDIYLFSDRDFERDPTEKEQYAFTIVPWGVSQRIDSMPLSLTYDVPNSVHEDVRSILNDCFFMIDINGYALTSQWGVKKSLLYMSNIAIAKKYSIPLYILPQSIGPFDYPTPQQFLLEPFLSNYLPYPKIICPREDDGVRQLLPYTTDNISRQFDIVLQYDEYNLENIYTERPSIKEIEIESDAVGIVPNARVAERKTDGELDEIYSTTIETLLAAGFEVYILRHSTEDLAICKEIQQLFDDTEAVHLVDDDLSALELERIIDQFEFLIGSRYHSLVHAYKNNTPVIAIGWAIKYKELLAEFGQAQYYFDGRETLSTQELETAISQMIKNRKDEAATVERKRAEILRNDLITDLFEK
;
A
#
# COMPACT_ATOMS: atom_id res chain seq x y z
N MET A 1 -41.59 47.12 -30.05
CA MET A 1 -42.34 46.81 -28.81
C MET A 1 -42.71 45.31 -28.70
N LYS A 2 -41.81 44.40 -29.09
CA LYS A 2 -41.99 42.94 -28.95
C LYS A 2 -40.79 42.23 -28.26
N ASN A 3 -39.74 42.96 -27.89
CA ASN A 3 -38.53 42.38 -27.27
C ASN A 3 -38.38 42.69 -25.77
N THR A 4 -39.44 43.14 -25.09
CA THR A 4 -39.39 43.45 -23.65
C THR A 4 -40.33 42.58 -22.80
N ILE A 5 -41.17 41.73 -23.43
CA ILE A 5 -42.13 40.88 -22.71
C ILE A 5 -41.59 39.44 -22.52
N ALA A 6 -40.59 39.00 -23.28
CA ALA A 6 -40.00 37.67 -23.13
C ALA A 6 -39.15 37.50 -21.85
N ASN A 7 -38.50 38.57 -21.37
CA ASN A 7 -37.59 38.53 -20.21
C ASN A 7 -38.28 38.52 -18.83
N LEU A 8 -39.61 38.62 -18.77
CA LEU A 8 -40.36 38.59 -17.50
C LEU A 8 -41.03 37.24 -17.23
N SER A 9 -41.21 36.38 -18.24
CA SER A 9 -41.76 35.03 -18.05
C SER A 9 -40.69 34.01 -17.59
N GLU A 10 -39.42 34.26 -17.88
CA GLU A 10 -38.29 33.39 -17.50
C GLU A 10 -37.82 33.59 -16.05
N LYS A 11 -38.12 34.74 -15.43
CA LYS A 11 -37.79 34.99 -14.01
C LYS A 11 -38.87 34.51 -13.04
N ALA A 12 -40.08 34.23 -13.51
CA ALA A 12 -41.17 33.73 -12.68
C ALA A 12 -41.18 32.19 -12.57
N SER A 13 -40.56 31.46 -13.50
CA SER A 13 -40.38 30.00 -13.40
C SER A 13 -39.23 29.58 -12.48
N PHE A 14 -38.26 30.46 -12.24
CA PHE A 14 -37.09 30.16 -11.40
C PHE A 14 -37.43 30.17 -9.90
N VAL A 15 -38.38 30.98 -9.45
CA VAL A 15 -38.75 31.08 -8.02
C VAL A 15 -39.73 29.98 -7.59
N GLY A 16 -40.44 29.34 -8.53
CA GLY A 16 -41.35 28.23 -8.26
C GLY A 16 -40.65 26.86 -8.13
N GLY A 17 -39.44 26.69 -8.69
CA GLY A 17 -38.69 25.43 -8.65
C GLY A 17 -37.91 25.20 -7.35
N LEU A 18 -37.37 26.27 -6.77
CA LEU A 18 -36.58 26.21 -5.52
C LEU A 18 -37.37 25.73 -4.29
N GLY A 19 -38.70 25.88 -4.30
CA GLY A 19 -39.56 25.37 -3.23
C GLY A 19 -39.90 23.88 -3.34
N ALA A 20 -39.77 23.29 -4.54
CA ALA A 20 -40.03 21.88 -4.80
C ALA A 20 -38.78 21.01 -4.57
N GLU A 21 -37.59 21.52 -4.92
CA GLU A 21 -36.29 20.85 -4.70
C GLU A 21 -36.01 20.57 -3.21
N LEU A 22 -36.37 21.50 -2.32
CA LEU A 22 -36.20 21.38 -0.87
C LEU A 22 -37.12 20.33 -0.20
N ILE A 23 -38.19 19.90 -0.87
CA ILE A 23 -39.11 18.85 -0.38
C ILE A 23 -38.75 17.49 -1.00
N THR A 24 -38.22 17.46 -2.22
CA THR A 24 -37.65 16.25 -2.82
C THR A 24 -36.35 15.81 -2.14
N ASP A 25 -35.48 16.72 -1.70
CA ASP A 25 -34.20 16.37 -1.04
C ASP A 25 -34.36 15.62 0.28
N LYS A 26 -35.47 15.82 1.00
CA LYS A 26 -35.79 15.05 2.21
C LYS A 26 -36.40 13.68 1.92
N LEU A 27 -37.02 13.50 0.75
CA LEU A 27 -37.58 12.22 0.32
C LEU A 27 -36.56 11.37 -0.45
N THR A 28 -35.57 12.00 -1.11
CA THR A 28 -34.44 11.33 -1.75
C THR A 28 -33.34 10.98 -0.76
N GLY A 29 -33.15 11.73 0.33
CA GLY A 29 -32.22 11.37 1.41
C GLY A 29 -32.55 10.02 2.06
N ASP A 30 -33.80 9.82 2.48
CA ASP A 30 -34.26 8.54 3.05
C ASP A 30 -34.21 7.39 2.00
N ALA A 31 -34.44 7.70 0.71
CA ALA A 31 -34.37 6.71 -0.37
C ALA A 31 -32.93 6.33 -0.74
N LEU A 32 -32.00 7.28 -0.77
CA LEU A 32 -30.57 7.08 -1.04
C LEU A 32 -29.88 6.36 0.14
N GLU A 33 -30.21 6.68 1.39
CA GLU A 33 -29.75 5.93 2.56
C GLU A 33 -30.34 4.49 2.57
N SER A 34 -31.59 4.32 2.14
CA SER A 34 -32.19 2.99 1.97
C SER A 34 -31.62 2.19 0.80
N GLU A 35 -31.14 2.85 -0.28
CA GLU A 35 -30.45 2.20 -1.40
C GLU A 35 -29.01 1.83 -1.03
N GLU A 36 -28.28 2.68 -0.31
CA GLU A 36 -26.89 2.41 0.11
C GLU A 36 -26.80 1.18 1.04
N THR A 37 -27.80 0.94 1.90
CA THR A 37 -27.81 -0.24 2.78
C THR A 37 -28.09 -1.57 2.07
N THR A 38 -28.60 -1.55 0.83
CA THR A 38 -28.91 -2.75 0.03
C THR A 38 -27.75 -3.24 -0.82
N LYS A 39 -26.71 -2.42 -1.00
CA LYS A 39 -25.53 -2.77 -1.77
C LYS A 39 -24.68 -3.79 -1.02
N GLU A 40 -24.28 -4.87 -1.67
CA GLU A 40 -23.62 -6.00 -1.00
C GLU A 40 -22.10 -6.03 -1.20
N SER A 41 -21.56 -5.31 -2.18
CA SER A 41 -20.17 -5.46 -2.60
C SER A 41 -19.23 -4.41 -1.99
N ILE A 42 -18.09 -4.84 -1.43
CA ILE A 42 -16.95 -3.98 -1.08
C ILE A 42 -15.79 -4.26 -2.03
N VAL A 43 -15.26 -3.21 -2.66
CA VAL A 43 -14.18 -3.34 -3.66
C VAL A 43 -12.85 -2.83 -3.12
N ILE A 44 -11.81 -3.66 -3.18
CA ILE A 44 -10.41 -3.31 -2.87
C ILE A 44 -9.63 -3.20 -4.18
N VAL A 45 -8.97 -2.08 -4.42
CA VAL A 45 -8.07 -1.85 -5.57
C VAL A 45 -6.64 -1.56 -5.11
N GLY A 46 -5.65 -1.92 -5.92
CA GLY A 46 -4.24 -1.67 -5.62
C GLY A 46 -3.59 -2.65 -4.65
N GLY A 47 -4.35 -3.60 -4.12
CA GLY A 47 -3.81 -4.76 -3.40
C GLY A 47 -3.24 -5.79 -4.38
N GLU A 48 -2.18 -6.47 -3.96
CA GLU A 48 -1.50 -7.51 -4.76
C GLU A 48 -1.04 -8.64 -3.83
N LEU A 49 -1.02 -9.88 -4.32
CA LEU A 49 -0.63 -11.04 -3.49
C LEU A 49 0.79 -11.58 -3.76
N PHE A 50 1.52 -11.01 -4.73
CA PHE A 50 2.88 -11.47 -5.09
C PHE A 50 3.99 -10.64 -4.43
N ASN A 51 3.69 -9.38 -4.09
CA ASN A 51 4.55 -8.54 -3.26
C ASN A 51 4.12 -8.72 -1.81
N LYS A 52 5.01 -9.14 -0.91
CA LYS A 52 4.60 -9.52 0.45
C LYS A 52 4.14 -8.33 1.29
N GLY A 53 4.57 -7.13 0.94
CA GLY A 53 4.05 -5.89 1.55
C GLY A 53 2.62 -5.60 1.11
N ALA A 54 2.35 -5.69 -0.20
CA ALA A 54 0.99 -5.54 -0.72
C ALA A 54 0.05 -6.65 -0.23
N GLN A 55 0.57 -7.87 -0.08
CA GLN A 55 -0.17 -9.00 0.47
C GLN A 55 -0.55 -8.73 1.92
N ALA A 56 0.37 -8.25 2.74
CA ALA A 56 0.10 -7.87 4.13
C ALA A 56 -0.97 -6.78 4.23
N MET A 57 -0.87 -5.71 3.42
CA MET A 57 -1.89 -4.66 3.38
C MET A 57 -3.26 -5.22 2.99
N THR A 58 -3.30 -6.10 1.98
CA THR A 58 -4.53 -6.74 1.51
C THR A 58 -5.15 -7.58 2.62
N PHE A 59 -4.36 -8.43 3.28
CA PHE A 59 -4.81 -9.26 4.40
C PHE A 59 -5.29 -8.44 5.59
N THR A 60 -4.60 -7.36 5.93
CA THR A 60 -5.02 -6.46 7.01
C THR A 60 -6.37 -5.84 6.67
N VAL A 61 -6.53 -5.29 5.46
CA VAL A 61 -7.78 -4.64 5.07
C VAL A 61 -8.92 -5.64 4.95
N VAL A 62 -8.70 -6.81 4.35
CA VAL A 62 -9.71 -7.87 4.29
C VAL A 62 -10.16 -8.28 5.70
N ASP A 63 -9.23 -8.54 6.62
CA ASP A 63 -9.58 -8.93 7.99
C ASP A 63 -10.45 -7.85 8.67
N GLN A 64 -10.02 -6.59 8.62
CA GLN A 64 -10.75 -5.51 9.29
C GLN A 64 -12.12 -5.24 8.66
N LEU A 65 -12.25 -5.33 7.34
CA LEU A 65 -13.53 -5.18 6.66
C LEU A 65 -14.47 -6.35 6.95
N SER A 66 -13.99 -7.59 6.95
CA SER A 66 -14.80 -8.77 7.28
C SER A 66 -15.33 -8.73 8.73
N ARG A 67 -14.55 -8.17 9.67
CA ARG A 67 -15.02 -7.95 11.05
C ARG A 67 -16.15 -6.93 11.13
N ARG A 68 -16.04 -5.86 10.34
CA ARG A 68 -16.94 -4.71 10.43
C ARG A 68 -18.21 -4.86 9.59
N PHE A 69 -18.10 -5.56 8.47
CA PHE A 69 -19.14 -5.78 7.46
C PHE A 69 -19.24 -7.29 7.12
N PRO A 70 -19.56 -8.15 8.10
CA PRO A 70 -19.57 -9.61 7.91
C PRO A 70 -20.60 -10.10 6.88
N GLU A 71 -21.59 -9.28 6.55
CA GLU A 71 -22.62 -9.57 5.56
C GLU A 71 -22.25 -9.17 4.12
N LYS A 72 -21.14 -8.44 3.93
CA LYS A 72 -20.76 -7.89 2.62
C LYS A 72 -19.74 -8.76 1.91
N ASP A 73 -19.88 -8.88 0.60
CA ASP A 73 -18.94 -9.59 -0.25
C ASP A 73 -17.71 -8.73 -0.53
N ILE A 74 -16.51 -9.26 -0.28
CA ILE A 74 -15.25 -8.53 -0.53
C ILE A 74 -14.64 -8.99 -1.85
N TYR A 75 -14.35 -8.02 -2.72
CA TYR A 75 -13.73 -8.22 -4.02
C TYR A 75 -12.36 -7.54 -4.10
N LEU A 76 -11.32 -8.31 -4.41
CA LEU A 76 -10.00 -7.80 -4.76
C LEU A 76 -9.88 -7.63 -6.28
N PHE A 77 -9.79 -6.39 -6.72
CA PHE A 77 -9.62 -6.04 -8.13
C PHE A 77 -8.12 -6.01 -8.49
N SER A 78 -7.62 -7.13 -9.02
CA SER A 78 -6.20 -7.34 -9.37
C SER A 78 -6.06 -8.22 -10.62
N ASP A 79 -5.43 -7.67 -11.65
CA ASP A 79 -5.23 -8.37 -12.94
C ASP A 79 -4.25 -9.55 -12.82
N ARG A 80 -3.09 -9.31 -12.19
CA ARG A 80 -2.07 -10.35 -12.05
C ARG A 80 -2.50 -11.46 -11.10
N ASP A 81 -3.23 -11.14 -10.04
CA ASP A 81 -3.71 -12.15 -9.10
C ASP A 81 -4.93 -12.91 -9.64
N PHE A 82 -5.69 -12.32 -10.57
CA PHE A 82 -6.76 -13.03 -11.28
C PHE A 82 -6.22 -14.18 -12.14
N GLU A 83 -5.04 -14.03 -12.73
CA GLU A 83 -4.35 -15.05 -13.54
C GLU A 83 -3.70 -16.18 -12.71
N ARG A 84 -3.82 -16.16 -11.38
CA ARG A 84 -3.34 -17.25 -10.52
C ARG A 84 -4.10 -18.55 -10.77
N ASP A 85 -3.47 -19.65 -10.37
CA ASP A 85 -4.10 -20.96 -10.40
C ASP A 85 -5.47 -20.92 -9.68
N PRO A 86 -6.55 -21.46 -10.27
CA PRO A 86 -7.87 -21.43 -9.64
C PRO A 86 -7.90 -22.04 -8.24
N THR A 87 -7.17 -23.12 -8.00
CA THR A 87 -7.11 -23.77 -6.67
C THR A 87 -6.39 -22.90 -5.64
N GLU A 88 -5.41 -22.10 -6.09
CA GLU A 88 -4.78 -21.09 -5.24
C GLU A 88 -5.77 -19.97 -4.88
N LYS A 89 -6.63 -19.53 -5.81
CA LYS A 89 -7.61 -18.49 -5.52
C LYS A 89 -8.72 -18.96 -4.57
N GLU A 90 -9.14 -20.22 -4.69
CA GLU A 90 -10.16 -20.85 -3.83
C GLU A 90 -9.77 -20.90 -2.34
N GLN A 91 -8.49 -20.74 -2.01
CA GLN A 91 -8.04 -20.70 -0.61
C GLN A 91 -8.44 -19.41 0.13
N TYR A 92 -8.78 -18.33 -0.60
CA TYR A 92 -9.06 -17.02 -0.02
C TYR A 92 -10.56 -16.85 0.25
N ALA A 93 -10.90 -16.23 1.38
CA ALA A 93 -12.28 -15.93 1.78
C ALA A 93 -12.88 -14.71 1.03
N PHE A 94 -12.16 -14.15 0.07
CA PHE A 94 -12.56 -13.02 -0.76
C PHE A 94 -12.37 -13.35 -2.25
N THR A 95 -13.12 -12.67 -3.12
CA THR A 95 -13.13 -12.98 -4.56
C THR A 95 -12.14 -12.10 -5.31
N ILE A 96 -11.27 -12.70 -6.13
CA ILE A 96 -10.33 -11.97 -6.99
C ILE A 96 -10.95 -11.77 -8.39
N VAL A 97 -10.96 -10.53 -8.87
CA VAL A 97 -11.61 -10.10 -10.11
C VAL A 97 -10.60 -9.35 -10.98
N PRO A 98 -10.61 -9.50 -12.32
CA PRO A 98 -9.61 -8.86 -13.17
C PRO A 98 -9.78 -7.35 -13.19
N TRP A 99 -8.65 -6.62 -13.17
CA TRP A 99 -8.65 -5.16 -13.11
C TRP A 99 -7.54 -4.51 -13.93
N GLY A 100 -7.38 -5.00 -15.16
CA GLY A 100 -6.46 -4.49 -16.16
C GLY A 100 -6.97 -3.24 -16.90
N VAL A 101 -6.23 -2.86 -17.95
CA VAL A 101 -6.55 -1.69 -18.78
C VAL A 101 -7.90 -1.85 -19.48
N SER A 102 -8.22 -3.04 -19.98
CA SER A 102 -9.49 -3.31 -20.68
C SER A 102 -10.68 -3.11 -19.74
N GLN A 103 -10.68 -3.70 -18.54
CA GLN A 103 -11.79 -3.56 -17.59
C GLN A 103 -12.00 -2.09 -17.17
N ARG A 104 -10.92 -1.31 -17.04
CA ARG A 104 -11.01 0.12 -16.72
C ARG A 104 -11.57 0.95 -17.87
N ILE A 105 -11.14 0.69 -19.10
CA ILE A 105 -11.70 1.35 -20.29
C ILE A 105 -13.18 1.03 -20.43
N ASP A 106 -13.55 -0.24 -20.25
CA ASP A 106 -14.94 -0.68 -20.29
C ASP A 106 -15.81 -0.11 -19.16
N SER A 107 -15.18 0.21 -18.03
CA SER A 107 -15.83 0.87 -16.89
C SER A 107 -15.84 2.39 -17.03
N MET A 108 -15.13 2.97 -17.99
CA MET A 108 -15.15 4.42 -18.29
C MET A 108 -16.36 4.80 -19.18
N PRO A 109 -16.68 6.09 -19.35
CA PRO A 109 -17.77 6.54 -20.22
C PRO A 109 -17.37 6.59 -21.71
N LEU A 110 -16.11 6.33 -22.07
CA LEU A 110 -15.68 6.20 -23.45
C LEU A 110 -15.96 4.77 -23.92
N SER A 111 -16.98 4.60 -24.76
CA SER A 111 -17.27 3.36 -25.49
C SER A 111 -16.13 3.02 -26.46
N LEU A 112 -15.05 2.42 -25.95
CA LEU A 112 -14.01 1.78 -26.74
C LEU A 112 -14.06 0.28 -26.42
N THR A 113 -14.78 -0.47 -27.25
CA THR A 113 -14.88 -1.93 -27.16
C THR A 113 -13.52 -2.56 -27.45
N TYR A 114 -12.92 -3.22 -26.45
CA TYR A 114 -11.79 -4.13 -26.64
C TYR A 114 -12.28 -5.59 -26.62
N ASP A 115 -11.66 -6.46 -27.42
CA ASP A 115 -11.99 -7.91 -27.48
C ASP A 115 -11.50 -8.62 -26.20
N VAL A 116 -12.36 -8.65 -25.18
CA VAL A 116 -12.24 -9.48 -23.98
C VAL A 116 -13.61 -10.16 -23.78
N PRO A 117 -13.70 -11.40 -23.27
CA PRO A 117 -14.96 -12.11 -23.18
C PRO A 117 -16.05 -11.29 -22.46
N ASN A 118 -17.21 -11.12 -23.12
CA ASN A 118 -18.30 -10.24 -22.65
C ASN A 118 -18.75 -10.53 -21.20
N SER A 119 -18.70 -11.79 -20.75
CA SER A 119 -19.16 -12.17 -19.41
C SER A 119 -18.33 -11.55 -18.28
N VAL A 120 -17.00 -11.47 -18.43
CA VAL A 120 -16.10 -10.92 -17.41
C VAL A 120 -16.35 -9.41 -17.22
N HIS A 121 -16.71 -8.70 -18.29
CA HIS A 121 -17.07 -7.29 -18.22
C HIS A 121 -18.43 -7.05 -17.59
N GLU A 122 -19.38 -7.94 -17.82
CA GLU A 122 -20.69 -7.89 -17.18
C GLU A 122 -20.56 -8.08 -15.66
N ASP A 123 -19.72 -9.03 -15.21
CA ASP A 123 -19.45 -9.27 -13.79
C ASP A 123 -18.83 -8.05 -13.10
N VAL A 124 -17.77 -7.47 -13.68
CA VAL A 124 -17.10 -6.27 -13.14
C VAL A 124 -18.05 -5.08 -13.05
N ARG A 125 -18.84 -4.82 -14.10
CA ARG A 125 -19.81 -3.71 -14.07
C ARG A 125 -20.93 -3.97 -13.06
N SER A 126 -21.37 -5.22 -12.91
CA SER A 126 -22.36 -5.61 -11.91
C SER A 126 -21.84 -5.29 -10.50
N ILE A 127 -20.61 -5.73 -10.18
CA ILE A 127 -19.97 -5.46 -8.90
C ILE A 127 -19.83 -3.94 -8.66
N LEU A 128 -19.43 -3.17 -9.67
CA LEU A 128 -19.31 -1.71 -9.53
C LEU A 128 -20.67 -1.01 -9.32
N ASN A 129 -21.75 -1.48 -9.94
CA ASN A 129 -23.09 -0.93 -9.71
C ASN A 129 -23.60 -1.25 -8.29
N ASP A 130 -23.29 -2.45 -7.79
CA ASP A 130 -23.63 -2.92 -6.44
C ASP A 130 -22.59 -2.52 -5.37
N CYS A 131 -21.60 -1.70 -5.72
CA CYS A 131 -20.49 -1.40 -4.82
C CYS A 131 -20.91 -0.41 -3.73
N PHE A 132 -20.89 -0.88 -2.49
CA PHE A 132 -21.17 -0.12 -1.26
C PHE A 132 -20.09 0.95 -1.03
N PHE A 133 -18.82 0.57 -1.07
CA PHE A 133 -17.69 1.49 -1.15
C PHE A 133 -16.45 0.83 -1.77
N MET A 134 -15.52 1.66 -2.22
CA MET A 134 -14.22 1.25 -2.76
C MET A 134 -13.08 1.71 -1.85
N ILE A 135 -12.08 0.86 -1.69
CA ILE A 135 -10.86 1.12 -0.93
C ILE A 135 -9.64 0.97 -1.84
N ASP A 136 -8.76 1.98 -1.86
CA ASP A 136 -7.50 1.94 -2.60
C ASP A 136 -6.30 1.76 -1.65
N ILE A 137 -5.49 0.72 -1.89
CA ILE A 137 -4.31 0.33 -1.07
C ILE A 137 -3.02 0.14 -1.89
N ASN A 138 -2.87 0.85 -3.03
CA ASN A 138 -1.72 0.74 -3.94
C ASN A 138 -0.30 0.89 -3.32
N GLY A 139 -0.19 1.36 -2.08
CA GLY A 139 1.07 1.55 -1.35
C GLY A 139 1.94 2.70 -1.87
N TYR A 140 2.40 2.66 -3.12
CA TYR A 140 3.21 3.71 -3.74
C TYR A 140 3.04 3.76 -5.27
N ALA A 141 1.85 4.14 -5.76
CA ALA A 141 1.54 4.16 -7.19
C ALA A 141 1.32 5.56 -7.79
N LEU A 142 0.73 6.49 -7.04
CA LEU A 142 0.44 7.84 -7.51
C LEU A 142 1.67 8.75 -7.32
N THR A 143 2.63 8.67 -8.25
CA THR A 143 3.91 9.41 -8.18
C THR A 143 4.55 9.58 -9.56
N SER A 144 5.26 10.68 -9.79
CA SER A 144 6.00 10.90 -11.03
C SER A 144 7.16 9.92 -11.25
N GLN A 145 7.64 9.27 -10.18
CA GLN A 145 8.74 8.30 -10.26
C GLN A 145 8.39 7.03 -11.07
N TRP A 146 7.10 6.71 -11.21
CA TRP A 146 6.64 5.61 -12.05
C TRP A 146 6.14 6.04 -13.43
N GLY A 147 6.24 7.33 -13.73
CA GLY A 147 5.83 7.93 -14.99
C GLY A 147 4.31 8.11 -15.13
N VAL A 148 3.96 8.97 -16.08
CA VAL A 148 2.58 9.43 -16.37
C VAL A 148 1.55 8.31 -16.51
N LYS A 149 1.93 7.16 -17.08
CA LYS A 149 1.01 6.06 -17.38
C LYS A 149 0.46 5.40 -16.10
N LYS A 150 1.31 5.16 -15.10
CA LYS A 150 0.87 4.56 -13.83
C LYS A 150 -0.05 5.53 -13.07
N SER A 151 0.27 6.82 -13.09
CA SER A 151 -0.56 7.84 -12.47
C SER A 151 -1.92 7.97 -13.15
N LEU A 152 -1.99 7.91 -14.49
CA LEU A 152 -3.27 7.87 -15.20
C LEU A 152 -4.10 6.61 -14.85
N LEU A 153 -3.44 5.45 -14.70
CA LEU A 153 -4.09 4.23 -14.26
C LEU A 153 -4.66 4.38 -12.85
N TYR A 154 -3.90 4.96 -11.93
CA TYR A 154 -4.36 5.27 -10.57
C TYR A 154 -5.57 6.22 -10.60
N MET A 155 -5.46 7.34 -11.32
CA MET A 155 -6.55 8.31 -11.45
C MET A 155 -7.80 7.72 -12.08
N SER A 156 -7.68 6.65 -12.89
CA SER A 156 -8.84 5.93 -13.42
C SER A 156 -9.67 5.26 -12.33
N ASN A 157 -9.09 4.79 -11.22
CA ASN A 157 -9.85 4.28 -10.07
C ASN A 157 -10.79 5.36 -9.54
N ILE A 158 -10.25 6.56 -9.31
CA ILE A 158 -11.02 7.70 -8.77
C ILE A 158 -12.12 8.12 -9.75
N ALA A 159 -11.80 8.17 -11.05
CA ALA A 159 -12.77 8.52 -12.08
C ALA A 159 -13.88 7.48 -12.24
N ILE A 160 -13.57 6.19 -12.12
CA ILE A 160 -14.56 5.11 -12.14
C ILE A 160 -15.43 5.19 -10.90
N ALA A 161 -14.85 5.31 -9.70
CA ALA A 161 -15.63 5.49 -8.47
C ALA A 161 -16.60 6.68 -8.59
N LYS A 162 -16.12 7.82 -9.10
CA LYS A 162 -16.95 9.01 -9.37
C LYS A 162 -18.06 8.77 -10.38
N LYS A 163 -17.82 7.98 -11.44
CA LYS A 163 -18.84 7.65 -12.45
C LYS A 163 -19.97 6.81 -11.85
N TYR A 164 -19.63 5.84 -11.01
CA TYR A 164 -20.59 4.93 -10.38
C TYR A 164 -21.13 5.48 -9.04
N SER A 165 -20.77 6.71 -8.67
CA SER A 165 -21.11 7.32 -7.38
C SER A 165 -20.72 6.44 -6.17
N ILE A 166 -19.57 5.77 -6.26
CA ILE A 166 -19.05 4.89 -5.21
C ILE A 166 -18.23 5.71 -4.21
N PRO A 167 -18.56 5.72 -2.90
CA PRO A 167 -17.68 6.28 -1.88
C PRO A 167 -16.28 5.64 -1.96
N LEU A 168 -15.25 6.47 -2.16
CA LEU A 168 -13.86 6.01 -2.29
C LEU A 168 -13.02 6.45 -1.11
N TYR A 169 -12.29 5.51 -0.51
CA TYR A 169 -11.32 5.75 0.56
C TYR A 169 -9.92 5.37 0.07
N ILE A 170 -9.02 6.35 0.02
CA ILE A 170 -7.60 6.09 -0.28
C ILE A 170 -6.90 5.90 1.06
N LEU A 171 -6.64 4.63 1.41
CA LEU A 171 -5.97 4.23 2.64
C LEU A 171 -4.47 4.56 2.60
N PRO A 172 -3.70 4.34 3.70
CA PRO A 172 -2.35 4.87 3.84
C PRO A 172 -1.45 4.50 2.66
N GLN A 173 -0.95 5.51 1.93
CA GLN A 173 -0.05 5.35 0.76
C GLN A 173 1.04 6.41 0.75
N SER A 174 2.17 6.10 0.13
CA SER A 174 3.12 7.10 -0.32
C SER A 174 2.56 7.78 -1.58
N ILE A 175 2.40 9.10 -1.54
CA ILE A 175 1.80 9.89 -2.62
C ILE A 175 2.76 11.01 -3.04
N GLY A 176 2.92 11.18 -4.35
CA GLY A 176 3.83 12.15 -4.93
C GLY A 176 5.30 11.64 -5.01
N PRO A 177 6.23 12.51 -5.44
CA PRO A 177 5.98 13.87 -5.93
C PRO A 177 5.19 13.87 -7.25
N PHE A 178 4.65 15.05 -7.60
CA PHE A 178 3.90 15.27 -8.84
C PHE A 178 4.71 16.00 -9.92
N ASP A 179 6.03 15.79 -9.93
CA ASP A 179 6.97 16.45 -10.85
C ASP A 179 7.12 15.65 -12.15
N TYR A 180 6.17 15.76 -13.08
CA TYR A 180 6.24 15.08 -14.38
C TYR A 180 6.97 15.95 -15.42
N PRO A 181 7.74 15.34 -16.35
CA PRO A 181 8.32 16.07 -17.47
C PRO A 181 7.24 16.73 -18.36
N THR A 182 7.45 17.98 -18.76
CA THR A 182 6.63 18.62 -19.81
C THR A 182 6.72 17.83 -21.13
N PRO A 183 5.59 17.57 -21.84
CA PRO A 183 4.24 18.10 -21.64
C PRO A 183 3.31 17.26 -20.77
N GLN A 184 3.79 16.17 -20.15
CA GLN A 184 2.96 15.25 -19.37
C GLN A 184 2.34 15.92 -18.14
N GLN A 185 3.06 16.86 -17.51
CA GLN A 185 2.52 17.66 -16.40
C GLN A 185 1.21 18.35 -16.78
N PHE A 186 1.18 19.06 -17.91
CA PHE A 186 0.00 19.80 -18.36
C PHE A 186 -1.19 18.89 -18.67
N LEU A 187 -0.93 17.64 -19.05
CA LEU A 187 -1.98 16.65 -19.26
C LEU A 187 -2.56 16.16 -17.93
N LEU A 188 -1.72 15.93 -16.92
CA LEU A 188 -2.15 15.35 -15.64
C LEU A 188 -2.78 16.38 -14.69
N GLU A 189 -2.30 17.62 -14.71
CA GLU A 189 -2.73 18.66 -13.76
C GLU A 189 -4.26 18.78 -13.66
N PRO A 190 -5.02 18.86 -14.78
CA PRO A 190 -6.47 18.95 -14.71
C PRO A 190 -7.11 17.68 -14.14
N PHE A 191 -6.51 16.50 -14.33
CA PHE A 191 -7.01 15.27 -13.72
C PHE A 191 -6.79 15.29 -12.21
N LEU A 192 -5.58 15.65 -11.75
CA LEU A 192 -5.29 15.74 -10.32
C LEU A 192 -6.27 16.70 -9.62
N SER A 193 -6.41 17.93 -10.13
CA SER A 193 -7.28 18.95 -9.54
C SER A 193 -8.77 18.58 -9.55
N ASN A 194 -9.26 17.84 -10.56
CA ASN A 194 -10.68 17.51 -10.67
C ASN A 194 -11.10 16.23 -9.91
N TYR A 195 -10.15 15.34 -9.63
CA TYR A 195 -10.45 14.02 -9.07
C TYR A 195 -9.93 13.84 -7.64
N LEU A 196 -8.81 14.44 -7.23
CA LEU A 196 -8.33 14.33 -5.84
C LEU A 196 -9.29 14.90 -4.76
N PRO A 197 -10.20 15.85 -5.07
CA PRO A 197 -11.27 16.22 -4.13
C PRO A 197 -12.38 15.18 -3.96
N TYR A 198 -12.45 14.13 -4.80
CA TYR A 198 -13.57 13.17 -4.79
C TYR A 198 -13.53 12.13 -3.67
N PRO A 199 -12.39 11.48 -3.35
CA PRO A 199 -12.32 10.51 -2.26
C PRO A 199 -12.83 11.11 -0.94
N LYS A 200 -13.53 10.30 -0.14
CA LYS A 200 -13.96 10.67 1.21
C LYS A 200 -12.77 10.98 2.12
N ILE A 201 -11.68 10.24 1.92
CA ILE A 201 -10.39 10.49 2.57
C ILE A 201 -9.23 10.07 1.68
N ILE A 202 -8.11 10.75 1.84
CA ILE A 202 -6.80 10.43 1.30
C ILE A 202 -5.80 10.38 2.44
N CYS A 203 -5.20 9.21 2.62
CA CYS A 203 -4.27 8.95 3.69
C CYS A 203 -2.82 8.91 3.18
N PRO A 204 -2.09 10.04 3.12
CA PRO A 204 -0.65 9.99 2.92
C PRO A 204 0.05 9.40 4.16
N ARG A 205 1.10 8.60 3.96
CA ARG A 205 1.94 8.07 5.05
C ARG A 205 2.95 9.10 5.55
N GLU A 206 3.42 9.93 4.64
CA GLU A 206 4.48 10.90 4.83
C GLU A 206 3.93 12.32 4.92
N ASP A 207 4.61 13.17 5.70
CA ASP A 207 4.38 14.61 5.68
C ASP A 207 4.68 15.18 4.29
N ASP A 208 5.63 14.59 3.56
CA ASP A 208 5.85 14.94 2.16
C ASP A 208 4.61 14.72 1.30
N GLY A 209 3.95 13.56 1.44
CA GLY A 209 2.71 13.25 0.72
C GLY A 209 1.58 14.24 1.04
N VAL A 210 1.45 14.65 2.31
CA VAL A 210 0.53 15.73 2.70
C VAL A 210 0.85 17.00 1.92
N ARG A 211 2.10 17.46 1.93
CA ARG A 211 2.52 18.69 1.23
C ARG A 211 2.25 18.63 -0.26
N GLN A 212 2.48 17.48 -0.89
CA GLN A 212 2.26 17.27 -2.33
C GLN A 212 0.77 17.32 -2.72
N LEU A 213 -0.13 16.96 -1.80
CA LEU A 213 -1.58 16.96 -2.03
C LEU A 213 -2.26 18.32 -1.80
N LEU A 214 -1.70 19.17 -0.94
CA LEU A 214 -2.27 20.49 -0.59
C LEU A 214 -2.64 21.39 -1.80
N PRO A 215 -1.90 21.40 -2.93
CA PRO A 215 -2.30 22.18 -4.11
C PRO A 215 -3.62 21.71 -4.75
N TYR A 216 -4.06 20.48 -4.49
CA TYR A 216 -5.20 19.85 -5.16
C TYR A 216 -6.43 19.72 -4.25
N THR A 217 -6.22 19.48 -2.95
CA THR A 217 -7.29 19.31 -1.97
C THR A 217 -6.77 19.55 -0.55
N THR A 218 -7.68 19.87 0.38
CA THR A 218 -7.35 20.12 1.80
C THR A 218 -8.30 19.40 2.75
N ASP A 219 -9.56 19.26 2.39
CA ASP A 219 -10.63 18.88 3.32
C ASP A 219 -10.70 17.36 3.57
N ASN A 220 -10.09 16.57 2.68
CA ASN A 220 -10.12 15.11 2.71
C ASN A 220 -8.73 14.48 2.94
N ILE A 221 -7.76 15.21 3.49
CA ILE A 221 -6.41 14.67 3.77
C ILE A 221 -6.30 14.34 5.25
N SER A 222 -5.85 13.11 5.56
CA SER A 222 -5.51 12.70 6.92
C SER A 222 -4.23 11.87 6.91
N ARG A 223 -3.14 12.37 7.49
CA ARG A 223 -1.91 11.59 7.56
C ARG A 223 -2.12 10.38 8.48
N GLN A 224 -1.75 9.20 8.00
CA GLN A 224 -1.93 7.93 8.71
C GLN A 224 -0.69 7.05 8.54
N PHE A 225 -0.36 6.25 9.56
CA PHE A 225 0.69 5.24 9.44
C PHE A 225 0.32 4.15 8.43
N ASP A 226 1.29 3.36 7.98
CA ASP A 226 1.00 2.17 7.17
C ASP A 226 -0.08 1.31 7.84
N ILE A 227 -1.06 0.84 7.06
CA ILE A 227 -2.19 0.06 7.59
C ILE A 227 -1.72 -1.20 8.34
N VAL A 228 -0.60 -1.80 7.93
CA VAL A 228 -0.02 -2.99 8.56
C VAL A 228 0.49 -2.72 9.98
N LEU A 229 0.84 -1.47 10.32
CA LEU A 229 1.27 -1.08 11.67
C LEU A 229 0.11 -0.76 12.62
N GLN A 230 -1.11 -0.63 12.10
CA GLN A 230 -2.26 -0.19 12.88
C GLN A 230 -3.06 -1.34 13.51
N TYR A 231 -2.67 -2.61 13.24
CA TYR A 231 -3.35 -3.79 13.78
C TYR A 231 -2.34 -4.86 14.20
N ASP A 232 -2.64 -5.59 15.27
CA ASP A 232 -1.77 -6.63 15.83
C ASP A 232 -1.84 -7.95 15.04
N GLU A 233 -2.94 -8.68 15.23
CA GLU A 233 -3.09 -10.04 14.71
C GLU A 233 -4.18 -10.13 13.64
N TYR A 234 -3.97 -11.03 12.70
CA TYR A 234 -4.94 -11.38 11.68
C TYR A 234 -5.94 -12.42 12.24
N ASN A 235 -7.23 -12.22 12.02
CA ASN A 235 -8.14 -13.36 12.02
C ASN A 235 -8.02 -14.09 10.68
N LEU A 236 -7.35 -15.23 10.68
CA LEU A 236 -7.11 -16.00 9.45
C LEU A 236 -8.40 -16.53 8.81
N GLU A 237 -9.47 -16.73 9.58
CA GLU A 237 -10.78 -17.16 9.05
C GLU A 237 -11.44 -16.08 8.18
N ASN A 238 -11.06 -14.81 8.36
CA ASN A 238 -11.54 -13.71 7.53
C ASN A 238 -10.77 -13.60 6.21
N ILE A 239 -9.60 -14.23 6.11
CA ILE A 239 -8.69 -14.12 4.95
C ILE A 239 -8.71 -15.41 4.12
N TYR A 240 -8.81 -16.56 4.78
CA TYR A 240 -8.71 -17.88 4.17
C TYR A 240 -9.97 -18.71 4.40
N THR A 241 -10.37 -19.50 3.41
CA THR A 241 -11.49 -20.46 3.51
C THR A 241 -11.16 -21.62 4.43
N GLU A 242 -9.89 -22.05 4.44
CA GLU A 242 -9.33 -23.03 5.35
C GLU A 242 -8.03 -22.48 5.95
N ARG A 243 -7.73 -22.84 7.20
CA ARG A 243 -6.51 -22.35 7.87
C ARG A 243 -5.27 -22.76 7.04
N PRO A 244 -4.43 -21.81 6.59
CA PRO A 244 -3.31 -22.13 5.73
C PRO A 244 -2.25 -22.93 6.50
N SER A 245 -1.52 -23.78 5.79
CA SER A 245 -0.29 -24.39 6.31
C SER A 245 0.79 -23.32 6.33
N ILE A 246 1.18 -22.88 7.53
CA ILE A 246 2.25 -21.89 7.71
C ILE A 246 3.57 -22.63 7.88
N LYS A 247 4.55 -22.36 7.02
CA LYS A 247 5.90 -22.89 7.14
C LYS A 247 6.59 -22.24 8.34
N GLU A 248 7.11 -23.05 9.24
CA GLU A 248 7.94 -22.61 10.36
C GLU A 248 9.41 -22.78 9.98
N ILE A 249 10.15 -21.67 9.97
CA ILE A 249 11.59 -21.64 9.81
C ILE A 249 12.14 -21.14 11.15
N GLU A 250 12.88 -22.01 11.83
CA GLU A 250 13.55 -21.70 13.09
C GLU A 250 14.85 -20.94 12.76
N ILE A 251 15.01 -19.78 13.40
CA ILE A 251 16.18 -18.92 13.27
C ILE A 251 17.09 -19.15 14.47
N GLU A 252 18.40 -19.22 14.23
CA GLU A 252 19.37 -19.36 15.32
C GLU A 252 19.33 -18.19 16.30
N SER A 253 19.73 -18.43 17.55
CA SER A 253 19.88 -17.37 18.55
C SER A 253 20.96 -16.38 18.14
N ASP A 254 20.79 -15.10 18.49
CA ASP A 254 21.71 -14.03 18.09
C ASP A 254 21.84 -13.92 16.56
N ALA A 255 20.71 -13.84 15.85
CA ALA A 255 20.65 -13.70 14.40
C ALA A 255 20.19 -12.31 13.94
N VAL A 256 20.68 -11.89 12.76
CA VAL A 256 20.30 -10.65 12.08
C VAL A 256 19.77 -10.95 10.68
N GLY A 257 18.59 -10.40 10.37
CA GLY A 257 17.99 -10.52 9.05
C GLY A 257 18.48 -9.42 8.10
N ILE A 258 18.82 -9.79 6.86
CA ILE A 258 19.14 -8.87 5.78
C ILE A 258 18.08 -9.01 4.68
N VAL A 259 17.40 -7.92 4.35
CA VAL A 259 16.39 -7.89 3.28
C VAL A 259 16.83 -6.92 2.17
N PRO A 260 17.52 -7.38 1.13
CA PRO A 260 17.94 -6.53 0.04
C PRO A 260 16.75 -6.08 -0.84
N ASN A 261 17.01 -5.10 -1.70
CA ASN A 261 16.00 -4.56 -2.61
C ASN A 261 16.60 -4.33 -4.00
N ALA A 262 16.04 -4.98 -5.02
CA ALA A 262 16.42 -4.76 -6.41
C ALA A 262 16.39 -3.27 -6.83
N ARG A 263 15.51 -2.45 -6.25
CA ARG A 263 15.44 -0.99 -6.51
C ARG A 263 16.65 -0.23 -6.00
N VAL A 264 17.27 -0.67 -4.91
CA VAL A 264 18.54 -0.09 -4.45
C VAL A 264 19.66 -0.56 -5.38
N ALA A 265 19.67 -1.85 -5.74
CA ALA A 265 20.64 -2.44 -6.66
C ALA A 265 20.69 -1.71 -8.02
N GLU A 266 19.53 -1.43 -8.63
CA GLU A 266 19.37 -0.67 -9.88
C GLU A 266 20.01 0.73 -9.86
N ARG A 267 20.35 1.25 -8.68
CA ARG A 267 20.89 2.60 -8.47
C ARG A 267 22.37 2.58 -8.05
N LYS A 268 22.97 1.41 -7.90
CA LYS A 268 24.39 1.25 -7.56
C LYS A 268 25.22 0.96 -8.80
N THR A 269 26.48 1.35 -8.74
CA THR A 269 27.47 0.94 -9.74
C THR A 269 28.04 -0.44 -9.40
N ASP A 270 28.65 -1.09 -10.39
CA ASP A 270 29.27 -2.41 -10.23
C ASP A 270 30.26 -2.38 -9.06
N GLY A 271 30.09 -3.30 -8.11
CA GLY A 271 30.96 -3.44 -6.93
C GLY A 271 30.56 -2.62 -5.70
N GLU A 272 29.83 -1.50 -5.84
CA GLU A 272 29.36 -0.74 -4.65
C GLU A 272 28.40 -1.56 -3.79
N LEU A 273 27.53 -2.34 -4.44
CA LEU A 273 26.57 -3.20 -3.75
C LEU A 273 27.29 -4.31 -2.97
N ASP A 274 28.27 -4.95 -3.60
CA ASP A 274 29.09 -6.00 -2.99
C ASP A 274 29.86 -5.43 -1.80
N GLU A 275 30.47 -4.26 -1.92
CA GLU A 275 31.18 -3.60 -0.81
C GLU A 275 30.24 -3.32 0.37
N ILE A 276 29.04 -2.79 0.11
CA ILE A 276 28.03 -2.52 1.16
C ILE A 276 27.67 -3.80 1.93
N TYR A 277 27.30 -4.86 1.22
CA TYR A 277 26.86 -6.09 1.88
C TYR A 277 28.03 -6.89 2.46
N SER A 278 29.20 -6.87 1.84
CA SER A 278 30.39 -7.51 2.40
C SER A 278 30.78 -6.88 3.73
N THR A 279 30.92 -5.55 3.77
CA THR A 279 31.21 -4.83 5.02
C THR A 279 30.13 -5.10 6.08
N THR A 280 28.86 -5.10 5.67
CA THR A 280 27.74 -5.36 6.59
C THR A 280 27.85 -6.75 7.22
N ILE A 281 27.98 -7.79 6.39
CA ILE A 281 27.98 -9.18 6.83
C ILE A 281 29.25 -9.49 7.62
N GLU A 282 30.42 -9.07 7.16
CA GLU A 282 31.68 -9.25 7.89
C GLU A 282 31.64 -8.60 9.28
N THR A 283 31.03 -7.41 9.41
CA THR A 283 30.86 -6.74 10.71
C THR A 283 29.97 -7.56 11.65
N LEU A 284 28.87 -8.13 11.14
CA LEU A 284 27.95 -8.96 11.91
C LEU A 284 28.61 -10.27 12.36
N LEU A 285 29.28 -10.96 11.44
CA LEU A 285 30.01 -12.21 11.71
C LEU A 285 31.13 -11.98 12.73
N ALA A 286 31.88 -10.89 12.62
CA ALA A 286 32.93 -10.54 13.58
C ALA A 286 32.37 -10.25 14.99
N ALA A 287 31.11 -9.82 15.08
CA ALA A 287 30.39 -9.64 16.33
C ALA A 287 29.71 -10.93 16.84
N GLY A 288 29.81 -12.03 16.09
CA GLY A 288 29.29 -13.35 16.47
C GLY A 288 27.82 -13.58 16.15
N PHE A 289 27.23 -12.81 15.23
CA PHE A 289 25.85 -13.00 14.79
C PHE A 289 25.78 -13.98 13.62
N GLU A 290 24.71 -14.77 13.59
CA GLU A 290 24.24 -15.49 12.41
C GLU A 290 23.51 -14.52 11.46
N VAL A 291 23.68 -14.68 10.15
CA VAL A 291 23.07 -13.78 9.16
C VAL A 291 22.10 -14.52 8.27
N TYR A 292 20.86 -14.03 8.18
CA TYR A 292 19.83 -14.60 7.31
C TYR A 292 19.43 -13.62 6.20
N ILE A 293 19.63 -14.01 4.96
CA ILE A 293 19.27 -13.22 3.78
C ILE A 293 17.88 -13.67 3.30
N LEU A 294 16.95 -12.72 3.25
CA LEU A 294 15.54 -12.97 2.95
C LEU A 294 15.09 -12.15 1.75
N ARG A 295 14.32 -12.77 0.85
CA ARG A 295 13.57 -12.01 -0.16
C ARG A 295 12.22 -11.54 0.41
N HIS A 296 11.80 -10.34 0.00
CA HIS A 296 10.47 -9.79 0.34
C HIS A 296 9.55 -9.64 -0.89
N SER A 297 10.13 -9.79 -2.08
CA SER A 297 9.44 -9.79 -3.36
C SER A 297 10.11 -10.82 -4.27
N THR A 298 9.37 -11.34 -5.25
CA THR A 298 9.91 -12.26 -6.26
C THR A 298 11.10 -11.67 -7.02
N GLU A 299 11.13 -10.34 -7.18
CA GLU A 299 12.21 -9.62 -7.88
C GLU A 299 13.53 -9.52 -7.07
N ASP A 300 13.51 -9.83 -5.77
CA ASP A 300 14.70 -9.72 -4.90
C ASP A 300 15.53 -11.01 -4.85
N LEU A 301 15.05 -12.13 -5.41
CA LEU A 301 15.73 -13.41 -5.24
C LEU A 301 17.13 -13.43 -5.85
N ALA A 302 17.32 -12.76 -7.00
CA ALA A 302 18.62 -12.71 -7.67
C ALA A 302 19.68 -12.03 -6.80
N ILE A 303 19.37 -10.83 -6.29
CA ILE A 303 20.27 -10.10 -5.39
C ILE A 303 20.52 -10.85 -4.07
N CYS A 304 19.53 -11.56 -3.51
CA CYS A 304 19.75 -12.38 -2.32
C CYS A 304 20.80 -13.47 -2.57
N LYS A 305 20.73 -14.13 -3.73
CA LYS A 305 21.70 -15.17 -4.14
C LYS A 305 23.08 -14.58 -4.40
N GLU A 306 23.16 -13.44 -5.08
CA GLU A 306 24.42 -12.75 -5.35
C GLU A 306 25.14 -12.38 -4.05
N ILE A 307 24.41 -11.85 -3.05
CA ILE A 307 24.99 -11.51 -1.74
C ILE A 307 25.45 -12.77 -1.01
N GLN A 308 24.64 -13.83 -0.96
CA GLN A 308 25.04 -15.06 -0.26
C GLN A 308 26.27 -15.73 -0.89
N GLN A 309 26.41 -15.67 -2.22
CA GLN A 309 27.57 -16.24 -2.93
C GLN A 309 28.90 -15.60 -2.55
N LEU A 310 28.89 -14.36 -2.05
CA LEU A 310 30.10 -13.70 -1.52
C LEU A 310 30.64 -14.41 -0.27
N PHE A 311 29.83 -15.25 0.36
CA PHE A 311 30.05 -15.91 1.65
C PHE A 311 29.84 -17.43 1.58
N ASP A 312 30.04 -18.05 0.41
CA ASP A 312 29.89 -19.51 0.21
C ASP A 312 30.87 -20.37 1.05
N ASP A 313 31.89 -19.75 1.64
CA ASP A 313 32.89 -20.41 2.49
C ASP A 313 32.53 -20.45 3.99
N THR A 314 31.39 -19.88 4.38
CA THR A 314 30.89 -19.90 5.76
C THR A 314 29.49 -20.51 5.88
N GLU A 315 29.26 -21.28 6.94
CA GLU A 315 27.93 -21.82 7.28
C GLU A 315 27.08 -20.80 8.07
N ALA A 316 27.66 -19.66 8.45
CA ALA A 316 26.99 -18.64 9.28
C ALA A 316 26.14 -17.61 8.49
N VAL A 317 26.03 -17.80 7.16
CA VAL A 317 25.25 -16.95 6.27
C VAL A 317 24.24 -17.81 5.53
N HIS A 318 22.98 -17.62 5.89
CA HIS A 318 21.85 -18.46 5.46
C HIS A 318 21.03 -17.74 4.41
N LEU A 319 20.74 -18.41 3.29
CA LEU A 319 19.76 -17.94 2.31
C LEU A 319 18.42 -18.62 2.53
N VAL A 320 17.37 -17.83 2.75
CA VAL A 320 15.99 -18.30 2.74
C VAL A 320 15.37 -17.94 1.39
N ASP A 321 15.37 -18.89 0.46
CA ASP A 321 14.93 -18.69 -0.93
C ASP A 321 13.46 -19.09 -1.20
N ASP A 322 12.78 -19.65 -0.20
CA ASP A 322 11.36 -19.98 -0.22
C ASP A 322 10.45 -18.80 -0.63
N ASP A 323 9.31 -19.11 -1.24
CA ASP A 323 8.25 -18.12 -1.52
C ASP A 323 7.30 -17.96 -0.33
N LEU A 324 7.83 -17.36 0.73
CA LEU A 324 7.08 -17.17 1.96
C LEU A 324 5.98 -16.11 1.80
N SER A 325 4.80 -16.39 2.31
CA SER A 325 3.72 -15.42 2.54
C SER A 325 4.16 -14.28 3.47
N ALA A 326 3.40 -13.19 3.46
CA ALA A 326 3.57 -12.09 4.41
C ALA A 326 3.55 -12.56 5.87
N LEU A 327 2.65 -13.50 6.21
CA LEU A 327 2.53 -14.07 7.56
C LEU A 327 3.79 -14.84 7.98
N GLU A 328 4.35 -15.63 7.06
CA GLU A 328 5.57 -16.40 7.31
C GLU A 328 6.79 -15.48 7.45
N LEU A 329 6.90 -14.45 6.61
CA LEU A 329 7.96 -13.45 6.72
C LEU A 329 7.88 -12.67 8.02
N GLU A 330 6.68 -12.26 8.46
CA GLU A 330 6.51 -11.61 9.77
C GLU A 330 7.02 -12.48 10.92
N ARG A 331 6.70 -13.79 10.91
CA ARG A 331 7.17 -14.75 11.92
C ARG A 331 8.68 -14.99 11.91
N ILE A 332 9.31 -14.92 10.75
CA ILE A 332 10.77 -15.01 10.66
C ILE A 332 11.40 -13.71 11.18
N ILE A 333 10.86 -12.57 10.78
CA ILE A 333 11.40 -11.26 11.18
C ILE A 333 11.34 -11.05 12.71
N ASP A 334 10.29 -11.53 13.37
CA ASP A 334 10.11 -11.50 14.83
C ASP A 334 11.24 -12.21 15.60
N GLN A 335 11.95 -13.15 14.96
CA GLN A 335 13.03 -13.92 15.59
C GLN A 335 14.40 -13.20 15.56
N PHE A 336 14.56 -12.11 14.79
CA PHE A 336 15.84 -11.42 14.69
C PHE A 336 16.06 -10.39 15.79
N GLU A 337 17.33 -10.21 16.16
CA GLU A 337 17.77 -9.17 17.11
C GLU A 337 17.59 -7.76 16.53
N PHE A 338 17.78 -7.61 15.22
CA PHE A 338 17.42 -6.44 14.42
C PHE A 338 17.44 -6.79 12.93
N LEU A 339 16.88 -5.92 12.08
CA LEU A 339 16.81 -6.11 10.63
C LEU A 339 17.64 -5.06 9.89
N ILE A 340 18.42 -5.47 8.89
CA ILE A 340 19.02 -4.56 7.90
C ILE A 340 18.20 -4.66 6.61
N GLY A 341 17.35 -3.67 6.37
CA GLY A 341 16.32 -3.72 5.33
C GLY A 341 16.46 -2.65 4.26
N SER A 342 16.27 -3.04 3.00
CA SER A 342 16.15 -2.13 1.86
C SER A 342 14.74 -2.09 1.28
N ARG A 343 13.85 -3.00 1.70
CA ARG A 343 12.44 -3.09 1.27
C ARG A 343 11.53 -2.43 2.28
N TYR A 344 10.77 -1.41 1.88
CA TYR A 344 9.93 -0.64 2.80
C TYR A 344 9.05 -1.52 3.71
N HIS A 345 8.36 -2.51 3.16
CA HIS A 345 7.49 -3.36 3.98
C HIS A 345 8.26 -4.35 4.87
N SER A 346 9.54 -4.63 4.61
CA SER A 346 10.33 -5.42 5.57
C SER A 346 10.60 -4.62 6.84
N LEU A 347 10.77 -3.29 6.73
CA LEU A 347 10.87 -2.39 7.88
C LEU A 347 9.53 -2.31 8.62
N VAL A 348 8.42 -2.23 7.88
CA VAL A 348 7.06 -2.24 8.44
C VAL A 348 6.82 -3.52 9.23
N HIS A 349 7.17 -4.68 8.68
CA HIS A 349 7.06 -5.96 9.39
C HIS A 349 7.99 -6.05 10.60
N ALA A 350 9.23 -5.55 10.50
CA ALA A 350 10.14 -5.47 11.64
C ALA A 350 9.55 -4.62 12.77
N TYR A 351 9.08 -3.42 12.46
CA TYR A 351 8.45 -2.56 13.46
C TYR A 351 7.13 -3.13 14.01
N LYS A 352 6.36 -3.85 13.21
CA LYS A 352 5.19 -4.59 13.68
C LYS A 352 5.55 -5.70 14.67
N ASN A 353 6.78 -6.20 14.66
CA ASN A 353 7.28 -7.21 15.60
C ASN A 353 8.28 -6.64 16.61
N ASN A 354 8.30 -5.31 16.81
CA ASN A 354 9.21 -4.64 17.74
C ASN A 354 10.71 -4.81 17.41
N THR A 355 11.05 -5.27 16.20
CA THR A 355 12.41 -5.49 15.73
C THR A 355 13.01 -4.15 15.24
N PRO A 356 14.12 -3.68 15.82
CA PRO A 356 14.86 -2.51 15.35
C PRO A 356 15.35 -2.65 13.92
N VAL A 357 15.56 -1.54 13.21
CA VAL A 357 16.03 -1.60 11.82
C VAL A 357 17.21 -0.66 11.52
N ILE A 358 18.09 -1.13 10.65
CA ILE A 358 18.96 -0.27 9.84
C ILE A 358 18.39 -0.28 8.42
N ALA A 359 18.16 0.90 7.84
CA ALA A 359 17.49 1.02 6.55
C ALA A 359 18.42 1.57 5.47
N ILE A 360 18.48 0.88 4.33
CA ILE A 360 19.07 1.43 3.10
C ILE A 360 17.92 1.73 2.14
N GLY A 361 17.40 2.95 2.20
CA GLY A 361 16.21 3.37 1.46
C GLY A 361 16.52 4.12 0.17
N TRP A 362 15.54 4.27 -0.72
CA TRP A 362 15.69 5.01 -1.98
C TRP A 362 14.60 6.08 -2.18
N ALA A 363 13.76 6.28 -1.16
CA ALA A 363 12.63 7.21 -1.20
C ALA A 363 12.39 7.84 0.19
N ILE A 364 11.76 9.01 0.21
CA ILE A 364 11.53 9.79 1.43
C ILE A 364 10.78 9.01 2.53
N LYS A 365 9.91 8.08 2.12
CA LYS A 365 9.14 7.20 3.01
C LYS A 365 9.97 6.41 4.01
N TYR A 366 11.18 6.00 3.63
CA TYR A 366 12.07 5.28 4.52
C TYR A 366 12.58 6.20 5.64
N LYS A 367 13.06 7.39 5.26
CA LYS A 367 13.58 8.38 6.19
C LYS A 367 12.52 8.85 7.19
N GLU A 368 11.32 9.17 6.70
CA GLU A 368 10.23 9.61 7.58
C GLU A 368 9.74 8.49 8.50
N LEU A 369 9.63 7.25 8.00
CA LEU A 369 9.27 6.10 8.83
C LEU A 369 10.30 5.89 9.96
N LEU A 370 11.60 5.88 9.66
CA LEU A 370 12.64 5.75 10.68
C LEU A 370 12.61 6.90 11.69
N ALA A 371 12.35 8.13 11.24
CA ALA A 371 12.23 9.28 12.14
C ALA A 371 11.05 9.14 13.12
N GLU A 372 9.89 8.67 12.65
CA GLU A 372 8.71 8.43 13.49
C GLU A 372 8.95 7.37 14.57
N PHE A 373 9.80 6.39 14.29
CA PHE A 373 10.20 5.32 15.21
C PHE A 373 11.45 5.66 16.04
N GLY A 374 11.99 6.88 15.95
CA GLY A 374 13.16 7.30 16.72
C GLY A 374 14.48 6.67 16.25
N GLN A 375 14.52 6.19 15.00
CA GLN A 375 15.63 5.45 14.39
C GLN A 375 16.27 6.18 13.20
N ALA A 376 16.08 7.50 13.10
CA ALA A 376 16.58 8.31 11.98
C ALA A 376 18.10 8.18 11.75
N GLN A 377 18.88 7.92 12.81
CA GLN A 377 20.33 7.71 12.78
C GLN A 377 20.75 6.43 12.03
N TYR A 378 19.83 5.48 11.84
CA TYR A 378 20.08 4.23 11.13
C TYR A 378 19.56 4.25 9.68
N TYR A 379 19.25 5.43 9.15
CA TYR A 379 18.86 5.62 7.75
C TYR A 379 20.06 5.94 6.87
N PHE A 380 20.23 5.16 5.81
CA PHE A 380 21.20 5.36 4.74
C PHE A 380 20.48 5.56 3.40
N ASP A 381 20.87 6.59 2.65
CA ASP A 381 20.28 6.88 1.35
C ASP A 381 20.95 6.06 0.25
N GLY A 382 20.31 4.96 -0.16
CA GLY A 382 20.76 4.07 -1.21
C GLY A 382 20.90 4.71 -2.59
N ARG A 383 20.48 5.98 -2.78
CA ARG A 383 20.73 6.75 -4.02
C ARG A 383 22.12 7.39 -4.05
N GLU A 384 22.79 7.50 -2.92
CA GLU A 384 24.11 8.12 -2.76
C GLU A 384 25.17 7.04 -2.53
N THR A 385 26.45 7.33 -2.83
CA THR A 385 27.55 6.43 -2.42
C THR A 385 27.60 6.37 -0.90
N LEU A 386 27.56 5.16 -0.34
CA LEU A 386 27.52 4.96 1.11
C LEU A 386 28.93 4.85 1.66
N SER A 387 29.19 5.48 2.80
CA SER A 387 30.43 5.26 3.56
C SER A 387 30.34 3.95 4.34
N THR A 388 31.20 3.00 4.00
CA THR A 388 31.33 1.73 4.73
C THR A 388 31.65 1.95 6.20
N GLN A 389 32.48 2.95 6.52
CA GLN A 389 32.79 3.30 7.91
C GLN A 389 31.59 3.81 8.71
N GLU A 390 30.70 4.58 8.07
CA GLU A 390 29.46 5.05 8.72
C GLU A 390 28.49 3.89 8.95
N LEU A 391 28.43 2.95 7.99
CA LEU A 391 27.63 1.75 8.09
C LEU A 391 28.10 0.82 9.22
N GLU A 392 29.40 0.54 9.29
CA GLU A 392 30.03 -0.21 10.40
C GLU A 392 29.73 0.43 11.76
N THR A 393 29.82 1.77 11.83
CA THR A 393 29.55 2.53 13.05
C THR A 393 28.09 2.37 13.46
N ALA A 394 27.15 2.47 12.52
CA ALA A 394 25.72 2.30 12.78
C ALA A 394 25.39 0.87 13.21
N ILE A 395 25.98 -0.15 12.56
CA ILE A 395 25.83 -1.56 12.94
C ILE A 395 26.34 -1.78 14.37
N SER A 396 27.53 -1.28 14.68
CA SER A 396 28.12 -1.38 16.02
C SER A 396 27.25 -0.70 17.10
N GLN A 397 26.65 0.45 16.77
CA GLN A 397 25.72 1.15 17.65
C GLN A 397 24.41 0.36 17.85
N MET A 398 23.85 -0.18 16.77
CA MET A 398 22.65 -1.02 16.82
C MET A 398 22.89 -2.26 17.68
N ILE A 399 23.98 -3.00 17.45
CA ILE A 399 24.35 -4.19 18.24
C ILE A 399 24.41 -3.85 19.74
N LYS A 400 25.03 -2.71 20.09
CA LYS A 400 25.18 -2.27 21.47
C LYS A 400 23.84 -1.87 22.12
N ASN A 401 22.97 -1.20 21.36
CA ASN A 401 21.76 -0.56 21.88
C ASN A 401 20.47 -1.32 21.54
N ARG A 402 20.52 -2.46 20.85
CA ARG A 402 19.36 -3.19 20.28
C ARG A 402 18.17 -3.36 21.21
N LYS A 403 18.40 -3.60 22.51
CA LYS A 403 17.31 -3.72 23.50
C LYS A 403 16.59 -2.38 23.77
N ASP A 404 17.34 -1.29 23.86
CA ASP A 404 16.79 0.06 24.04
C ASP A 404 16.09 0.55 22.77
N GLU A 405 16.64 0.18 21.62
CA GLU A 405 16.03 0.41 20.31
C GLU A 405 14.71 -0.36 20.16
N ALA A 406 14.67 -1.65 20.51
CA ALA A 406 13.45 -2.46 20.48
C ALA A 406 12.37 -1.91 21.41
N ALA A 407 12.75 -1.50 22.62
CA ALA A 407 11.83 -0.84 23.56
C ALA A 407 11.32 0.52 23.05
N THR A 408 12.07 1.20 22.18
CA THR A 408 11.63 2.44 21.53
C THR A 408 10.63 2.16 20.41
N VAL A 409 10.89 1.13 19.60
CA VAL A 409 9.96 0.64 18.57
C VAL A 409 8.64 0.20 19.21
N GLU A 410 8.70 -0.64 20.25
CA GLU A 410 7.51 -1.15 20.98
C GLU A 410 6.64 0.00 21.50
N ARG A 411 7.26 1.02 22.11
CA ARG A 411 6.54 2.19 22.63
C ARG A 411 5.81 2.95 21.52
N LYS A 412 6.48 3.20 20.39
CA LYS A 412 5.88 3.88 19.24
C LYS A 412 4.77 3.04 18.63
N ARG A 413 4.97 1.74 18.48
CA ARG A 413 3.96 0.80 17.98
C ARG A 413 2.70 0.81 18.85
N ALA A 414 2.86 0.77 20.17
CA ALA A 414 1.75 0.86 21.12
C ALA A 414 0.99 2.20 21.04
N GLU A 415 1.61 3.29 20.58
CA GLU A 415 0.91 4.54 20.27
C GLU A 415 0.11 4.45 18.97
N ILE A 416 0.67 3.82 17.93
CA ILE A 416 0.03 3.64 16.62
C ILE A 416 -1.22 2.77 16.75
N LEU A 417 -1.17 1.68 17.52
CA LEU A 417 -2.29 0.76 17.74
C LEU A 417 -3.50 1.37 18.48
N ARG A 418 -3.36 2.58 19.04
CA ARG A 418 -4.50 3.31 19.62
C ARG A 418 -5.40 3.91 18.56
N ASN A 419 -4.93 3.96 17.31
CA ASN A 419 -5.67 4.45 16.16
C ASN A 419 -6.16 3.25 15.36
N ASP A 420 -7.48 3.10 15.29
CA ASP A 420 -8.14 2.11 14.44
C ASP A 420 -8.75 2.83 13.24
N LEU A 421 -7.97 2.93 12.17
CA LEU A 421 -8.37 3.69 10.99
C LEU A 421 -9.68 3.16 10.37
N ILE A 422 -9.90 1.85 10.34
CA ILE A 422 -11.12 1.31 9.70
C ILE A 422 -12.33 1.63 10.57
N THR A 423 -12.23 1.46 11.88
CA THR A 423 -13.28 1.86 12.82
C THR A 423 -13.56 3.37 12.73
N ASP A 424 -12.53 4.22 12.76
CA ASP A 424 -12.66 5.68 12.68
C ASP A 424 -13.32 6.19 11.39
N LEU A 425 -13.16 5.45 10.28
CA LEU A 425 -13.76 5.78 8.99
C LEU A 425 -15.25 5.43 8.90
N PHE A 426 -15.71 4.41 9.64
CA PHE A 426 -17.04 3.82 9.49
C PHE A 426 -17.89 3.84 10.78
N GLU A 427 -17.46 4.55 11.82
CA GLU A 427 -18.27 4.83 13.03
C GLU A 427 -18.93 6.22 13.03
N LYS A 428 -18.67 7.07 12.03
CA LYS A 428 -19.18 8.46 11.96
C LYS A 428 -20.48 8.62 11.21
#